data_AF-A0A2V5M1D5-F1
#
_entry.id   AF-A0A2V5M1D5-F1
#
_cell.length_a   1.000
_cell.length_b   1.000
_cell.length_c   1.000
_cell.angle_alpha   90.00
_cell.angle_beta   90.00
_cell.angle_gamma   90.00
#
_symmetry.space_group_name_H-M   'P 1'
#
loop_
_entity.id
_entity.type
_entity.pdbx_description
1 polymer ?
#
loop_
_entity_poly.entity_id
_entity_poly.type
_entity_poly.pdbx_seq_one_letter_code
_entity_poly.pdbx_strand_id
1 'polypeptide(L)'
;MLGFFAYTALMTGVFSRLSGGEERFWTLLFRSHDVGAILQALLMIPVVLTLHHIATHNSTGVGRATVTAGIVALSLMILLMLLGFAGVIADTIYMVPQGVLGVWLIVVGRLVPGVVPRGLRWLGFVSGIGLVLVATFPIAYAVLVDPVILRIPVPQPFPDGPDSPANGIIHLVLMLGSFVGVLTFPLWSALVGRRLLRARSS
;
A
#
# COMPACT_ATOMS: atom_id res chain seq x y z
N MET A 1 14.41 -3.16 -0.36
CA MET A 1 14.87 -2.12 -1.33
C MET A 1 13.84 -1.86 -2.41
N LEU A 2 13.16 -2.87 -2.95
CA LEU A 2 12.09 -2.71 -3.95
C LEU A 2 11.02 -1.68 -3.57
N GLY A 3 10.47 -1.74 -2.36
CA GLY A 3 9.47 -0.74 -1.93
C GLY A 3 9.99 0.71 -1.86
N PHE A 4 11.29 0.93 -1.59
CA PHE A 4 11.86 2.29 -1.66
C PHE A 4 11.98 2.77 -3.10
N PHE A 5 12.42 1.91 -4.02
CA PHE A 5 12.43 2.22 -5.44
C PHE A 5 11.01 2.54 -5.94
N ALA A 6 10.02 1.72 -5.57
CA ALA A 6 8.62 1.96 -5.93
C ALA A 6 8.11 3.31 -5.41
N TYR A 7 8.44 3.66 -4.16
CA TYR A 7 8.09 4.97 -3.60
C TYR A 7 8.78 6.13 -4.33
N THR A 8 10.08 6.02 -4.60
CA THR A 8 10.83 7.05 -5.33
C THR A 8 10.28 7.24 -6.74
N ALA A 9 9.92 6.15 -7.43
CA ALA A 9 9.29 6.21 -8.74
C ALA A 9 7.94 6.93 -8.67
N LEU A 10 7.09 6.59 -7.69
CA LEU A 10 5.81 7.26 -7.46
C LEU A 10 5.99 8.75 -7.23
N MET A 11 6.82 9.16 -6.28
CA MET A 11 6.97 10.57 -5.93
C MET A 11 7.61 11.37 -7.05
N THR A 12 8.61 10.81 -7.74
CA THR A 12 9.20 11.45 -8.93
C THR A 12 8.14 11.62 -10.02
N GLY A 13 7.29 10.62 -10.25
CA GLY A 13 6.19 10.69 -11.20
C GLY A 13 5.17 11.76 -10.84
N VAL A 14 4.77 11.82 -9.56
CA VAL A 14 3.84 12.85 -9.04
C VAL A 14 4.42 14.26 -9.24
N PHE A 15 5.65 14.51 -8.80
CA PHE A 15 6.26 15.83 -8.93
C PHE A 15 6.49 16.21 -10.39
N SER A 16 6.92 15.26 -11.23
CA SER A 16 7.06 15.49 -12.67
C SER A 16 5.73 15.85 -13.33
N ARG A 17 4.62 15.20 -12.96
CA ARG A 17 3.29 15.53 -13.48
C ARG A 17 2.87 16.94 -13.03
N LEU A 18 3.05 17.25 -11.75
CA LEU A 18 2.68 18.56 -11.19
C LEU A 18 3.52 19.72 -11.77
N SER A 19 4.76 19.47 -12.17
CA SER A 19 5.63 20.46 -12.80
C SER A 19 5.44 20.59 -14.30
N GLY A 20 4.45 19.93 -14.91
CA GLY A 20 4.21 19.95 -16.36
C GLY A 20 5.26 19.17 -17.17
N GLY A 21 5.88 18.15 -16.58
CA GLY A 21 6.81 17.27 -17.27
C GLY A 21 6.15 16.37 -18.31
N GLU A 22 6.97 15.74 -19.15
CA GLU A 22 6.51 14.91 -20.28
C GLU A 22 5.64 13.73 -19.82
N GLU A 23 4.48 13.55 -20.48
CA GLU A 23 3.51 12.49 -20.19
C GLU A 23 4.10 11.09 -20.17
N ARG A 24 4.89 10.79 -21.20
CA ARG A 24 5.55 9.49 -21.33
C ARG A 24 6.47 9.20 -20.14
N PHE A 25 7.18 10.22 -19.64
CA PHE A 25 8.14 10.06 -18.56
C PHE A 25 7.44 9.74 -17.23
N TRP A 26 6.45 10.53 -16.82
CA TRP A 26 5.75 10.26 -15.56
C TRP A 26 4.89 8.99 -15.64
N THR A 27 4.39 8.63 -16.83
CA THR A 27 3.69 7.34 -17.04
C THR A 27 4.62 6.16 -16.79
N LEU A 28 5.85 6.19 -17.33
CA LEU A 28 6.85 5.14 -17.09
C LEU A 28 7.23 5.03 -15.60
N LEU A 29 7.28 6.15 -14.88
CA LEU A 29 7.54 6.16 -13.44
C LEU A 29 6.39 5.52 -12.65
N PHE A 30 5.13 5.81 -12.99
CA PHE A 30 3.97 5.13 -12.37
C PHE A 30 3.97 3.63 -12.66
N ARG A 31 4.24 3.21 -13.90
CA ARG A 31 4.37 1.77 -14.22
C ARG A 31 5.52 1.09 -13.47
N SER A 32 6.62 1.80 -13.27
CA SER A 32 7.75 1.32 -12.47
C SER A 32 7.39 1.19 -10.98
N HIS A 33 6.60 2.14 -10.46
CA HIS A 33 6.00 2.03 -9.13
C HIS A 33 5.13 0.77 -9.02
N ASP A 34 4.23 0.55 -9.98
CA ASP A 34 3.29 -0.56 -9.94
C ASP A 34 4.02 -1.91 -9.84
N VAL A 35 5.01 -2.12 -10.71
CA VAL A 35 5.84 -3.33 -10.69
C VAL A 35 6.55 -3.49 -9.35
N GLY A 36 7.15 -2.41 -8.83
CA GLY A 36 7.86 -2.44 -7.55
C GLY A 36 6.94 -2.77 -6.37
N ALA A 37 5.72 -2.22 -6.36
CA ALA A 37 4.71 -2.46 -5.33
C ALA A 37 4.15 -3.89 -5.40
N ILE A 38 3.90 -4.44 -6.60
CA ILE A 38 3.50 -5.84 -6.80
C ILE A 38 4.56 -6.79 -6.23
N LEU A 39 5.83 -6.59 -6.60
CA LEU A 39 6.93 -7.42 -6.11
C LEU A 39 7.08 -7.31 -4.59
N GLN A 40 6.94 -6.10 -4.04
CA GLN A 40 6.97 -5.87 -2.60
C GLN A 40 5.80 -6.60 -1.88
N ALA A 41 4.60 -6.60 -2.45
CA ALA A 41 3.44 -7.31 -1.90
C ALA A 41 3.65 -8.83 -1.91
N LEU A 42 4.20 -9.39 -3.00
CA LEU A 42 4.56 -10.81 -3.09
C LEU A 42 5.55 -11.22 -2.00
N LEU A 43 6.60 -10.43 -1.78
CA LEU A 43 7.59 -10.68 -0.73
C LEU A 43 7.04 -10.57 0.69
N MET A 44 5.90 -9.91 0.86
CA MET A 44 5.24 -9.77 2.16
C MET A 44 4.38 -10.98 2.54
N ILE A 45 3.94 -11.79 1.58
CA ILE A 45 3.17 -13.02 1.85
C ILE A 45 3.93 -13.97 2.82
N PRO A 46 5.20 -14.34 2.57
CA PRO A 46 5.94 -15.20 3.50
C PRO A 46 6.17 -14.55 4.88
N VAL A 47 6.22 -13.21 4.96
CA VAL A 47 6.30 -12.49 6.24
C VAL A 47 5.03 -12.69 7.05
N VAL A 48 3.85 -12.52 6.43
CA VAL A 48 2.54 -12.74 7.07
C VAL A 48 2.43 -14.19 7.58
N LEU A 49 2.80 -15.16 6.75
CA LEU A 49 2.78 -16.59 7.11
C LEU A 49 3.75 -16.92 8.26
N THR A 50 4.96 -16.35 8.24
CA THR A 50 5.94 -16.60 9.30
C THR A 50 5.51 -15.96 10.62
N LEU A 51 4.96 -14.75 10.58
CA LEU A 51 4.40 -14.10 11.76
C LEU A 51 3.27 -14.93 12.36
N HIS A 52 2.38 -15.51 11.54
CA HIS A 52 1.35 -16.42 12.02
C HIS A 52 1.94 -17.61 12.77
N HIS A 53 2.90 -18.29 12.14
CA HIS A 53 3.48 -19.52 12.66
C HIS A 53 4.11 -19.28 14.03
N ILE A 54 4.84 -18.17 14.21
CA ILE A 54 5.43 -17.80 15.50
C ILE A 54 4.33 -17.44 16.51
N ALA A 55 3.31 -16.72 16.05
CA ALA A 55 2.26 -16.22 16.91
C ALA A 55 1.36 -17.31 17.49
N THR A 56 1.10 -18.38 16.72
CA THR A 56 0.35 -19.55 17.18
C THR A 56 1.13 -20.38 18.18
N HIS A 57 2.44 -20.57 17.97
CA HIS A 57 3.30 -21.27 18.93
C HIS A 57 3.39 -20.54 20.27
N ASN A 58 3.39 -19.20 20.26
CA ASN A 58 3.49 -18.38 21.46
C ASN A 58 2.14 -18.01 22.09
N SER A 59 1.03 -18.60 21.65
CA SER A 59 -0.34 -18.34 22.14
C SER A 59 -0.73 -16.84 22.16
N THR A 60 -0.21 -16.06 21.21
CA THR A 60 -0.30 -14.58 21.22
C THR A 60 -1.62 -14.00 20.69
N GLY A 61 -2.68 -14.82 20.58
CA GLY A 61 -4.00 -14.38 20.12
C GLY A 61 -4.11 -14.06 18.61
N VAL A 62 -3.02 -14.21 17.83
CA VAL A 62 -3.10 -14.14 16.35
C VAL A 62 -3.83 -15.38 15.83
N GLY A 63 -5.13 -15.21 15.60
CA GLY A 63 -5.96 -16.24 15.00
C GLY A 63 -5.72 -16.37 13.49
N ARG A 64 -6.30 -17.42 12.89
CA ARG A 64 -6.33 -17.62 11.43
C ARG A 64 -6.90 -16.40 10.71
N ALA A 65 -7.90 -15.73 11.29
CA ALA A 65 -8.54 -14.54 10.72
C ALA A 65 -7.54 -13.39 10.43
N THR A 66 -6.59 -13.11 11.33
CA THR A 66 -5.59 -12.05 11.13
C THR A 66 -4.69 -12.35 9.93
N VAL A 67 -4.35 -13.62 9.74
CA VAL A 67 -3.48 -14.08 8.65
C VAL A 67 -4.21 -14.04 7.33
N THR A 68 -5.43 -14.59 7.33
CA THR A 68 -6.31 -14.56 6.17
C THR A 68 -6.52 -13.12 5.72
N ALA A 69 -6.77 -12.18 6.65
CA ALA A 69 -6.91 -10.76 6.31
C ALA A 69 -5.64 -10.19 5.64
N GLY A 70 -4.45 -10.48 6.17
CA GLY A 70 -3.19 -10.01 5.60
C GLY A 70 -2.91 -10.61 4.20
N ILE A 71 -3.12 -11.91 4.02
CA ILE A 71 -2.92 -12.59 2.73
C ILE A 71 -3.95 -12.11 1.72
N VAL A 72 -5.23 -12.04 2.08
CA VAL A 72 -6.29 -11.55 1.20
C VAL A 72 -6.02 -10.12 0.77
N ALA A 73 -5.61 -9.23 1.70
CA ALA A 73 -5.25 -7.86 1.36
C ALA A 73 -4.10 -7.81 0.34
N LEU A 74 -3.01 -8.56 0.57
CA LEU A 74 -1.87 -8.61 -0.36
C LEU A 74 -2.26 -9.17 -1.73
N SER A 75 -3.02 -10.27 -1.76
CA SER A 75 -3.48 -10.89 -3.00
C SER A 75 -4.41 -9.98 -3.79
N LEU A 76 -5.33 -9.29 -3.12
CA LEU A 76 -6.23 -8.31 -3.75
C LEU A 76 -5.45 -7.09 -4.26
N MET A 77 -4.45 -6.60 -3.51
CA MET A 77 -3.56 -5.55 -4.00
C MET A 77 -2.90 -5.98 -5.31
N ILE A 78 -2.24 -7.15 -5.33
CA ILE A 78 -1.57 -7.67 -6.52
C ILE A 78 -2.54 -7.79 -7.70
N LEU A 79 -3.70 -8.41 -7.49
CA LEU A 79 -4.70 -8.59 -8.53
C LEU A 79 -5.18 -7.25 -9.10
N LEU A 80 -5.57 -6.30 -8.25
CA LEU A 80 -6.09 -5.02 -8.69
C LEU A 80 -5.02 -4.15 -9.36
N MET A 81 -3.77 -4.23 -8.90
CA MET A 81 -2.65 -3.57 -9.58
C MET A 81 -2.40 -4.16 -10.98
N LEU A 82 -2.49 -5.48 -11.14
CA LEU A 82 -2.38 -6.11 -12.47
C LEU A 82 -3.53 -5.70 -13.40
N LEU A 83 -4.76 -5.56 -12.88
CA LEU A 83 -5.90 -5.08 -13.65
C LEU A 83 -5.77 -3.60 -14.03
N GLY A 84 -5.26 -2.74 -13.13
CA GLY A 84 -4.93 -1.35 -13.43
C GLY A 84 -3.82 -1.22 -14.47
N PHE A 85 -2.77 -2.04 -14.32
CA PHE A 85 -1.68 -2.15 -15.29
C PHE A 85 -2.19 -2.50 -16.69
N ALA A 86 -3.18 -3.39 -16.78
CA ALA A 86 -3.84 -3.77 -18.03
C ALA A 86 -4.89 -2.75 -18.54
N GLY A 87 -5.13 -1.65 -17.82
CA GLY A 87 -6.12 -0.63 -18.18
C GLY A 87 -7.56 -1.08 -18.03
N VAL A 88 -7.83 -2.13 -17.23
CA VAL A 88 -9.20 -2.67 -17.02
C VAL A 88 -9.95 -1.82 -16.00
N ILE A 89 -9.28 -1.41 -14.93
CA ILE A 89 -9.82 -0.59 -13.84
C ILE A 89 -8.90 0.62 -13.60
N ALA A 90 -9.37 1.60 -12.83
CA ALA A 90 -8.52 2.72 -12.44
C ALA A 90 -7.38 2.24 -11.52
N ASP A 91 -6.17 2.77 -11.76
CA ASP A 91 -4.97 2.43 -10.99
C ASP A 91 -5.12 2.75 -9.50
N THR A 92 -6.07 3.59 -9.08
CA THR A 92 -6.26 3.93 -7.65
C THR A 92 -7.07 2.88 -6.88
N ILE A 93 -7.68 1.89 -7.54
CA ILE A 93 -8.58 0.93 -6.87
C ILE A 93 -7.83 -0.04 -5.95
N TYR A 94 -6.56 -0.36 -6.22
CA TYR A 94 -5.75 -1.19 -5.32
C TYR A 94 -5.47 -0.51 -3.96
N MET A 95 -5.69 0.80 -3.83
CA MET A 95 -5.54 1.52 -2.57
C MET A 95 -6.53 1.03 -1.51
N VAL A 96 -7.67 0.44 -1.89
CA VAL A 96 -8.65 -0.11 -0.93
C VAL A 96 -8.07 -1.30 -0.14
N PRO A 97 -7.62 -2.41 -0.76
CA PRO A 97 -6.97 -3.48 -0.01
C PRO A 97 -5.64 -3.04 0.63
N GLN A 98 -4.98 -2.01 0.11
CA GLN A 98 -3.84 -1.39 0.80
C GLN A 98 -4.24 -0.79 2.17
N GLY A 99 -5.42 -0.22 2.30
CA GLY A 99 -5.97 0.21 3.59
C GLY A 99 -6.22 -0.95 4.56
N VAL A 100 -6.74 -2.07 4.04
CA VAL A 100 -6.91 -3.31 4.83
C VAL A 100 -5.56 -3.81 5.34
N LEU A 101 -4.53 -3.79 4.50
CA LEU A 101 -3.16 -4.09 4.92
C LEU A 101 -2.66 -3.10 5.99
N GLY A 102 -3.04 -1.82 5.89
CA GLY A 102 -2.74 -0.81 6.91
C GLY A 102 -3.36 -1.14 8.28
N VAL A 103 -4.64 -1.50 8.31
CA VAL A 103 -5.31 -1.97 9.53
C VAL A 103 -4.63 -3.23 10.07
N TRP A 104 -4.27 -4.16 9.18
CA TRP A 104 -3.56 -5.37 9.55
C TRP A 104 -2.22 -5.08 10.25
N LEU A 105 -1.44 -4.10 9.76
CA LEU A 105 -0.17 -3.69 10.40
C LEU A 105 -0.38 -3.18 11.84
N ILE A 106 -1.44 -2.39 12.05
CA ILE A 106 -1.80 -1.87 13.38
C ILE A 106 -2.15 -3.03 14.32
N VAL A 107 -2.95 -3.98 13.84
CA VAL A 107 -3.41 -5.13 14.64
C VAL A 107 -2.25 -6.08 14.94
N VAL A 108 -1.48 -6.50 13.94
CA VAL A 108 -0.39 -7.47 14.12
C VAL A 108 0.68 -6.92 15.06
N GLY A 109 0.99 -5.62 14.98
CA GLY A 109 1.90 -4.97 15.91
C GLY A 109 1.46 -5.10 17.37
N ARG A 110 0.16 -5.08 17.65
CA ARG A 110 -0.37 -5.26 19.02
C ARG A 110 -0.36 -6.71 19.45
N LEU A 111 -0.67 -7.63 18.55
CA LEU A 111 -0.84 -9.04 18.87
C LEU A 111 0.47 -9.80 19.04
N VAL A 112 1.60 -9.37 18.46
CA VAL A 112 2.90 -10.09 18.60
C VAL A 112 4.00 -9.28 19.29
N PRO A 113 3.81 -8.82 20.54
CA PRO A 113 4.75 -7.92 21.22
C PRO A 113 6.12 -8.56 21.49
N GLY A 114 6.20 -9.88 21.62
CA GLY A 114 7.47 -10.63 21.81
C GLY A 114 8.25 -10.87 20.51
N VAL A 115 7.57 -10.88 19.36
CA VAL A 115 8.19 -11.14 18.05
C VAL A 115 8.67 -9.84 17.42
N VAL A 116 7.81 -8.82 17.47
CA VAL A 116 8.05 -7.51 16.87
C VAL A 116 8.41 -6.50 17.99
N PRO A 117 9.66 -6.00 18.03
CA PRO A 117 10.10 -5.08 19.09
C PRO A 117 9.32 -3.76 19.03
N ARG A 118 9.27 -3.05 20.16
CA ARG A 118 8.46 -1.82 20.33
C ARG A 118 8.67 -0.79 19.20
N GLY A 119 9.91 -0.58 18.76
CA GLY A 119 10.20 0.35 17.65
C GLY A 119 9.55 -0.07 16.32
N LEU A 120 9.61 -1.35 15.97
CA LEU A 120 8.96 -1.86 14.76
C LEU A 120 7.44 -1.88 14.88
N ARG A 121 6.89 -2.06 16.09
CA ARG A 121 5.44 -1.91 16.30
C ARG A 121 4.96 -0.49 16.04
N TRP A 122 5.69 0.51 16.54
CA TRP A 122 5.40 1.91 16.27
C TRP A 122 5.54 2.26 14.80
N LEU A 123 6.61 1.81 14.15
CA LEU A 123 6.78 2.00 12.72
C LEU A 123 5.61 1.39 11.93
N GLY A 124 5.19 0.16 12.27
CA GLY A 124 4.07 -0.50 11.61
C GLY A 124 2.72 0.21 11.86
N PHE A 125 2.53 0.77 13.05
CA PHE A 125 1.37 1.59 13.37
C PHE A 125 1.33 2.87 12.52
N VAL A 126 2.45 3.58 12.41
CA VAL A 126 2.58 4.78 11.57
C VAL A 126 2.35 4.44 10.09
N SER A 127 3.00 3.38 9.60
CA SER A 127 2.77 2.85 8.25
C SER A 127 1.29 2.56 8.02
N GLY A 128 0.66 1.86 8.96
CA GLY A 128 -0.74 1.47 8.87
C GLY A 128 -1.70 2.65 8.78
N ILE A 129 -1.49 3.70 9.59
CA ILE A 129 -2.28 4.94 9.50
C ILE A 129 -2.14 5.56 8.12
N GLY A 130 -0.91 5.70 7.61
CA GLY A 130 -0.69 6.29 6.29
C GLY A 130 -1.36 5.49 5.17
N LEU A 131 -1.31 4.16 5.21
CA LEU A 131 -1.98 3.30 4.23
C LEU A 131 -3.52 3.41 4.32
N VAL A 132 -4.08 3.56 5.52
CA VAL A 132 -5.52 3.82 5.72
C VAL A 132 -5.90 5.17 5.12
N LEU A 133 -5.09 6.21 5.31
CA LEU A 133 -5.32 7.52 4.66
C LEU A 133 -5.31 7.41 3.14
N VAL A 134 -4.33 6.70 2.55
CA VAL A 134 -4.29 6.44 1.09
C VAL A 134 -5.56 5.73 0.62
N ALA A 135 -6.05 4.74 1.36
CA ALA A 135 -7.25 3.98 1.00
C ALA A 135 -8.54 4.81 0.99
N THR A 136 -8.57 5.96 1.67
CA THR A 136 -9.71 6.88 1.58
C THR A 136 -9.82 7.54 0.22
N PHE A 137 -8.73 7.67 -0.54
CA PHE A 137 -8.70 8.39 -1.82
C PHE A 137 -9.72 7.88 -2.84
N PRO A 138 -9.73 6.59 -3.27
CA PRO A 138 -10.68 6.15 -4.28
C PRO A 138 -12.14 6.26 -3.82
N ILE A 139 -12.41 6.16 -2.52
CA ILE A 139 -13.78 6.28 -1.99
C ILE A 139 -14.19 7.76 -2.00
N ALA A 140 -13.36 8.63 -1.42
CA ALA A 140 -13.63 10.05 -1.32
C ALA A 140 -13.70 10.72 -2.69
N TYR A 141 -12.80 10.36 -3.61
CA TYR A 141 -12.79 10.89 -4.97
C TYR A 141 -14.08 10.51 -5.72
N ALA A 142 -14.51 9.25 -5.65
CA ALA A 142 -15.72 8.80 -6.32
C ALA A 142 -16.99 9.49 -5.81
N VAL A 143 -17.05 9.77 -4.50
CA VAL A 143 -18.23 10.36 -3.85
C VAL A 143 -18.24 11.89 -3.96
N LEU A 144 -17.09 12.55 -3.85
CA LEU A 144 -17.00 13.99 -3.67
C LEU A 144 -16.46 14.75 -4.89
N VAL A 145 -15.85 14.06 -5.85
CA VAL A 145 -15.16 14.67 -7.00
C VAL A 145 -15.76 14.19 -8.31
N ASP A 146 -15.55 12.91 -8.64
CA ASP A 146 -16.05 12.31 -9.88
C ASP A 146 -16.07 10.77 -9.74
N PRO A 147 -17.21 10.10 -9.99
CA PRO A 147 -17.29 8.64 -9.99
C PRO A 147 -16.53 7.96 -11.15
N VAL A 148 -15.83 8.70 -12.02
CA VAL A 148 -15.09 8.17 -13.17
C VAL A 148 -14.13 7.03 -12.83
N ILE A 149 -13.50 7.05 -11.65
CA ILE A 149 -12.60 5.98 -11.19
C ILE A 149 -13.31 4.63 -10.98
N LEU A 150 -14.65 4.61 -10.90
CA LEU A 150 -15.45 3.40 -10.74
C LEU A 150 -15.93 2.79 -12.09
N ARG A 151 -15.66 3.46 -13.22
CA ARG A 151 -16.08 2.97 -14.54
C ARG A 151 -15.21 1.79 -14.99
N ILE A 152 -15.85 0.79 -15.62
CA ILE A 152 -15.21 -0.41 -16.17
C ILE A 152 -15.72 -0.62 -17.61
N PRO A 153 -14.85 -0.63 -18.64
CA PRO A 153 -13.43 -0.31 -18.57
C PRO A 153 -13.20 1.16 -18.17
N VAL A 154 -12.02 1.46 -17.63
CA VAL A 154 -11.65 2.83 -17.30
C VAL A 154 -11.55 3.66 -18.60
N PRO A 155 -12.07 4.90 -18.65
CA PRO A 155 -11.99 5.73 -19.84
C PRO A 155 -10.53 5.99 -20.26
N GLN A 156 -10.30 6.00 -21.58
CA GLN A 156 -9.00 6.30 -22.18
C GLN A 156 -9.20 7.36 -23.28
N PRO A 157 -8.58 8.55 -23.18
CA PRO A 157 -7.74 9.01 -22.07
C PRO A 157 -8.53 9.15 -20.76
N PHE A 158 -7.84 9.03 -19.62
CA PHE A 158 -8.45 9.31 -18.33
C PHE A 158 -8.74 10.82 -18.24
N PRO A 159 -9.99 11.24 -17.98
CA PRO A 159 -10.32 12.66 -17.98
C PRO A 159 -9.64 13.39 -16.84
N ASP A 160 -9.31 14.67 -17.08
CA ASP A 160 -8.83 15.53 -16.02
C ASP A 160 -9.87 15.66 -14.92
N GLY A 161 -9.42 15.55 -13.68
CA GLY A 161 -10.29 15.75 -12.53
C GLY A 161 -10.77 17.20 -12.45
N PRO A 162 -12.03 17.45 -12.06
CA PRO A 162 -12.55 18.80 -11.95
C PRO A 162 -11.73 19.63 -10.96
N ASP A 163 -11.41 20.86 -11.36
CA ASP A 163 -10.73 21.82 -10.47
C ASP A 163 -11.70 22.27 -9.38
N SER A 164 -11.56 21.68 -8.20
CA SER A 164 -12.45 21.90 -7.07
C SER A 164 -11.71 21.79 -5.74
N PRO A 165 -12.19 22.48 -4.68
CA PRO A 165 -11.60 22.37 -3.34
C PRO A 165 -11.60 20.93 -2.82
N ALA A 166 -12.65 20.15 -3.11
CA ALA A 166 -12.74 18.74 -2.73
C ALA A 166 -11.62 17.91 -3.36
N ASN A 167 -11.39 18.11 -4.67
CA ASN A 167 -10.32 17.43 -5.40
C ASN A 167 -8.94 17.75 -4.79
N GLY A 168 -8.67 19.02 -4.50
CA GLY A 168 -7.42 19.45 -3.86
C GLY A 168 -7.21 18.85 -2.46
N ILE A 169 -8.24 18.86 -1.61
CA ILE A 169 -8.17 18.28 -0.26
C ILE A 169 -7.91 16.78 -0.31
N ILE A 170 -8.60 16.04 -1.18
CA ILE A 170 -8.46 14.59 -1.29
C ILE A 170 -7.04 14.21 -1.78
N HIS A 171 -6.48 14.97 -2.73
CA HIS A 171 -5.10 14.79 -3.17
C HIS A 171 -4.08 15.13 -2.08
N LEU A 172 -4.33 16.15 -1.25
CA LEU A 172 -3.47 16.47 -0.11
C LEU A 172 -3.46 15.31 0.91
N VAL A 173 -4.63 14.74 1.23
CA VAL A 173 -4.75 13.56 2.11
C VAL A 173 -3.99 12.36 1.52
N LEU A 174 -4.13 12.11 0.22
CA LEU A 174 -3.39 11.06 -0.49
C LEU A 174 -1.87 11.29 -0.40
N MET A 175 -1.41 12.53 -0.60
CA MET A 175 0.00 12.88 -0.52
C MET A 175 0.57 12.64 0.89
N LEU A 176 -0.13 13.11 1.93
CA LEU A 176 0.26 12.87 3.33
C LEU A 176 0.28 11.38 3.66
N GLY A 177 -0.77 10.66 3.26
CA GLY A 177 -0.84 9.20 3.41
C GLY A 177 0.31 8.48 2.70
N SER A 178 0.77 9.00 1.55
CA SER A 178 1.89 8.43 0.79
C SER A 178 3.23 8.64 1.49
N PHE A 179 3.49 9.84 2.01
CA PHE A 179 4.70 10.11 2.81
C PHE A 179 4.72 9.31 4.12
N VAL A 180 3.59 9.16 4.79
CA VAL A 180 3.52 8.46 6.07
C VAL A 180 3.50 6.95 5.85
N GLY A 181 2.65 6.45 4.95
CA GLY A 181 2.37 5.02 4.78
C GLY A 181 3.25 4.36 3.72
N VAL A 182 3.19 4.86 2.47
CA VAL A 182 3.84 4.23 1.32
C VAL A 182 5.36 4.25 1.45
N LEU A 183 5.93 5.30 2.04
CA LEU A 183 7.37 5.37 2.34
C LEU A 183 7.79 4.46 3.51
N THR A 184 7.04 4.45 4.61
CA THR A 184 7.48 3.75 5.83
C THR A 184 7.18 2.25 5.80
N PHE A 185 6.19 1.80 5.03
CA PHE A 185 5.86 0.39 4.89
C PHE A 185 7.01 -0.47 4.32
N PRO A 186 7.71 -0.06 3.25
CA PRO A 186 8.94 -0.71 2.78
C PRO A 186 10.03 -0.84 3.85
N LEU A 187 10.16 0.16 4.73
CA LEU A 187 11.11 0.11 5.83
C LEU A 187 10.68 -0.93 6.87
N TRP A 188 9.40 -0.89 7.27
CA TRP A 188 8.84 -1.83 8.24
C TRP A 188 9.00 -3.28 7.76
N SER A 189 8.55 -3.57 6.55
CA SER A 189 8.61 -4.89 5.93
C SER A 189 10.03 -5.44 5.83
N ALA A 190 11.00 -4.61 5.41
CA ALA A 190 12.40 -5.02 5.32
C ALA A 190 13.00 -5.35 6.70
N LEU A 191 12.72 -4.54 7.72
CA LEU A 191 13.24 -4.75 9.07
C LEU A 191 12.61 -5.97 9.75
N VAL A 192 11.29 -6.16 9.59
CA VAL A 192 10.60 -7.36 10.10
C VAL A 192 11.08 -8.60 9.36
N GLY A 193 11.14 -8.58 8.03
CA GLY A 193 11.63 -9.69 7.22
C GLY A 193 13.04 -10.13 7.62
N ARG A 194 13.99 -9.17 7.74
CA ARG A 194 15.36 -9.45 8.20
C ARG A 194 15.39 -10.10 9.59
N ARG A 195 14.54 -9.64 10.51
CA ARG A 195 14.46 -10.21 11.86
C ARG A 195 13.93 -11.64 11.84
N LEU A 196 12.88 -11.91 11.07
CA LEU A 196 12.30 -13.24 10.93
C LEU A 196 13.29 -14.25 10.32
N LEU A 197 14.09 -13.82 9.35
CA LEU A 197 15.15 -14.66 8.77
C LEU A 197 16.22 -15.03 9.81
N ARG A 198 16.61 -14.10 10.68
CA ARG A 198 17.60 -14.36 11.74
C ARG A 198 17.08 -15.26 12.85
N ALA A 199 15.78 -15.20 13.14
CA ALA A 199 15.16 -16.04 14.17
C ALA A 199 15.01 -17.51 13.73
N ARG A 200 15.09 -17.82 12.43
CA ARG A 200 15.10 -19.20 11.91
C ARG A 200 16.47 -19.85 11.87
N SER A 201 17.55 -19.06 11.96
CA SER A 201 18.94 -19.54 11.91
C SER A 201 19.56 -19.79 13.30
N SER A 202 18.80 -19.54 14.37
CA SER A 202 19.18 -19.74 15.78
C SER A 202 18.37 -20.87 16.37
#